data_AF-A0A959EKT1-F1
#
_entry.id   AF-A0A959EKT1-F1
#
_cell.length_a   1.000
_cell.length_b   1.000
_cell.length_c   1.000
_cell.angle_alpha   90.00
_cell.angle_beta   90.00
_cell.angle_gamma   90.00
#
_symmetry.space_group_name_H-M   'P 1'
#
loop_
_entity.id
_entity.type
_entity.pdbx_description
1 polymer ?
#
loop_
_entity_poly.entity_id
_entity_poly.type
_entity_poly.pdbx_seq_one_letter_code
_entity_poly.pdbx_strand_id
1 'polypeptide(L)' 'MVKDEDVCLHCGLCAERCPTAAWDMQKYLYNVTKACKIL' A
#
# COMPACT_ATOMS: atom_id res chain seq x y z
N MET A 1 -10.10 7.77 12.87
CA MET A 1 -8.65 7.96 12.64
C MET A 1 -8.50 8.90 11.45
N VAL A 2 -7.48 9.76 11.42
CA VAL A 2 -7.18 10.65 10.29
C VAL A 2 -5.88 10.16 9.65
N LYS A 3 -5.85 10.02 8.33
CA LYS A 3 -4.69 9.54 7.57
C LYS A 3 -3.92 10.77 7.12
N ASP A 4 -2.70 10.89 7.58
CA ASP A 4 -1.73 11.84 7.05
C ASP A 4 -0.75 11.04 6.18
N GLU A 5 -0.76 11.28 4.88
CA GLU A 5 0.05 10.52 3.91
C GLU A 5 1.54 10.84 4.01
N ASP A 6 1.90 12.04 4.49
CA ASP A 6 3.31 12.46 4.55
C ASP A 6 4.10 11.67 5.60
N VAL A 7 3.39 11.13 6.59
CA VAL A 7 3.95 10.26 7.65
C VAL A 7 3.50 8.80 7.51
N CYS A 8 2.63 8.48 6.55
CA CYS A 8 2.07 7.14 6.42
C CYS A 8 3.13 6.15 5.92
N LEU A 9 3.39 5.10 6.70
CA LEU A 9 4.33 4.03 6.33
C LEU A 9 3.68 2.91 5.49
N HIS A 10 2.41 3.06 5.11
CA HIS A 10 1.64 2.06 4.36
C HIS A 10 1.63 0.65 5.00
N CYS A 11 1.65 0.55 6.34
CA CYS A 11 1.65 -0.71 7.08
C CYS A 11 0.29 -1.44 7.11
N GLY A 12 -0.79 -0.79 6.70
CA GLY A 12 -2.11 -1.38 6.57
C GLY A 12 -2.96 -1.49 7.85
N LEU A 13 -2.39 -1.30 9.03
CA LEU A 13 -3.09 -1.40 10.32
C LEU A 13 -4.33 -0.49 10.44
N CYS A 14 -4.29 0.66 9.77
CA CYS A 14 -5.39 1.60 9.84
C CYS A 14 -6.58 1.18 8.96
N ALA A 15 -6.31 0.48 7.85
CA ALA A 15 -7.33 -0.03 6.94
C ALA A 15 -8.04 -1.25 7.55
N GLU A 16 -7.29 -2.21 8.15
CA GLU A 16 -7.88 -3.39 8.81
C GLU A 16 -8.78 -3.03 10.00
N ARG A 17 -8.44 -1.93 10.70
CA ARG A 17 -9.14 -1.50 11.91
C ARG A 17 -10.21 -0.46 11.64
N CYS A 18 -10.41 -0.07 10.38
CA CYS A 18 -11.39 0.93 9.99
C CYS A 18 -12.81 0.31 10.06
N PRO A 19 -13.65 0.71 11.04
CA PRO A 19 -14.96 0.09 11.25
C PRO A 19 -15.94 0.36 10.10
N THR A 20 -15.67 1.38 9.29
CA THR A 20 -16.50 1.79 8.15
C THR A 20 -15.84 1.47 6.81
N ALA A 21 -14.67 0.81 6.80
CA ALA A 21 -13.88 0.57 5.59
C ALA A 21 -13.62 1.86 4.76
N ALA A 22 -13.48 3.01 5.41
CA ALA A 22 -13.25 4.29 4.74
C ALA A 22 -11.87 4.38 4.09
N TRP A 23 -10.92 3.53 4.48
CA TRP A 23 -9.54 3.55 4.02
C TRP A 23 -9.23 2.24 3.29
N ASP A 24 -8.67 2.35 2.09
CA ASP A 24 -8.24 1.22 1.27
C ASP A 24 -6.79 1.38 0.79
N MET A 25 -6.10 0.26 0.59
CA MET A 25 -4.75 0.24 0.02
C MET A 25 -4.82 -0.08 -1.46
N GLN A 26 -4.54 0.91 -2.31
CA GLN A 26 -4.56 0.73 -3.75
C GLN A 26 -3.43 -0.21 -4.20
N LYS A 27 -3.78 -1.29 -4.89
CA LYS A 27 -2.81 -2.14 -5.59
C LYS A 27 -2.51 -1.55 -6.95
N TYR A 28 -1.26 -1.17 -7.17
CA TYR A 28 -0.81 -0.73 -8.49
C TYR A 28 -0.17 -1.89 -9.24
N LEU A 29 -0.57 -2.05 -10.50
CA LEU A 29 0.12 -2.91 -11.44
C LEU A 29 1.28 -2.10 -12.03
N TYR A 30 2.50 -2.40 -11.60
CA TYR A 30 3.70 -1.82 -12.17
C TYR A 30 4.38 -2.87 -13.06
N ASN A 31 4.65 -2.50 -14.31
CA ASN A 31 5.36 -3.36 -15.24
C ASN A 31 6.86 -3.25 -14.96
N VAL A 32 7.39 -4.16 -14.14
CA VAL A 32 8.84 -4.26 -13.95
C VAL A 32 9.49 -4.91 -15.17
N THR A 33 10.59 -4.32 -15.62
CA THR A 33 11.53 -5.05 -16.47
C THR A 33 11.99 -6.29 -15.70
N LYS A 34 11.79 -7.48 -16.29
CA LYS A 34 12.32 -8.71 -15.71
C LYS A 34 13.84 -8.54 -15.58
N ALA A 35 14.37 -8.68 -14.37
CA ALA A 35 15.81 -8.73 -14.18
C ALA A 35 16.35 -9.91 -15.01
N CYS A 36 17.29 -9.62 -15.91
CA CYS A 36 18.02 -10.68 -16.61
C CYS A 36 18.75 -11.49 -15.54
N LYS A 37 18.43 -12.79 -15.45
CA LYS A 37 19.08 -13.71 -14.52
C LYS A 37 20.48 -13.97 -15.08
N ILE A 38 21.51 -13.36 -14.49
CA ILE A 38 22.92 -13.56 -14.86
C ILE A 38 23.40 -14.90 -14.26
N LEU A 39 22.73 -16.00 -14.61
CA LEU A 39 23.18 -17.36 -14.31
C LEU A 39 23.65 -18.03 -15.59
#